data_AF-A0AAP8N6E9-F1
#
_entry.id   AF-A0AAP8N6E9-F1
#
_cell.length_a   1.000
_cell.length_b   1.000
_cell.length_c   1.000
_cell.angle_alpha   90.00
_cell.angle_beta   90.00
_cell.angle_gamma   90.00
#
_symmetry.space_group_name_H-M   'P 1'
#
loop_
_entity.id
_entity.type
_entity.pdbx_description
1 polymer ?
#
loop_
_entity_poly.entity_id
_entity_poly.type
_entity_poly.pdbx_seq_one_letter_code
_entity_poly.pdbx_strand_id
1 'polypeptide(L)' 'FLDENGKSNPIIMGCYGIGVSRTLAAIVEQFNDEKGIVWPKNLAPFDVHVITVNTKNDEQVQLAEDIYKMLKENGQD' A
#
# COMPACT_ATOMS: atom_id res chain seq x y z
N PHE A 1 -29.23 -13.07 -24.83
CA PHE A 1 -28.53 -14.00 -25.74
C PHE A 1 -29.56 -15.01 -26.26
N LEU A 2 -29.36 -15.56 -27.45
CA LEU A 2 -30.16 -16.68 -27.92
C LEU A 2 -29.53 -17.96 -27.37
N ASP A 3 -30.33 -18.85 -26.80
CA ASP A 3 -29.87 -20.20 -26.52
C ASP A 3 -29.80 -21.04 -27.80
N GLU A 4 -29.34 -22.27 -27.66
CA GLU A 4 -29.20 -23.27 -28.73
C GLU A 4 -30.51 -23.59 -29.47
N ASN A 5 -31.67 -23.25 -28.89
CA ASN A 5 -32.98 -23.40 -29.50
C ASN A 5 -33.52 -22.09 -30.10
N GLY A 6 -32.69 -21.04 -30.18
CA GLY A 6 -33.09 -19.73 -30.69
C GLY A 6 -34.05 -18.98 -29.77
N LYS A 7 -34.16 -19.37 -28.49
CA LYS A 7 -35.00 -18.65 -27.52
C LYS A 7 -34.19 -17.53 -26.88
N SER A 8 -34.80 -16.35 -26.81
CA SER A 8 -34.18 -15.17 -26.20
C SER A 8 -34.17 -15.29 -24.68
N ASN A 9 -32.98 -15.23 -24.10
CA ASN A 9 -32.75 -15.20 -22.66
C ASN A 9 -32.03 -13.91 -22.24
N PRO A 10 -32.37 -13.32 -21.09
CA PRO A 10 -31.65 -12.16 -20.56
C PRO A 10 -30.20 -12.53 -20.23
N ILE A 11 -29.26 -11.63 -20.52
CA ILE A 11 -27.87 -11.79 -20.08
C ILE A 11 -27.80 -11.37 -18.61
N ILE A 12 -27.33 -12.26 -17.74
CA ILE A 12 -26.99 -11.90 -16.37
C ILE A 12 -25.64 -11.18 -16.41
N MET A 13 -25.65 -9.87 -16.19
CA MET A 13 -24.43 -9.05 -16.08
C MET A 13 -24.29 -8.51 -14.66
N GLY A 14 -23.07 -8.58 -14.13
CA GLY A 14 -22.72 -7.97 -12.86
C GLY A 14 -21.93 -6.69 -13.07
N CYS A 15 -22.10 -5.71 -12.17
CA CYS A 15 -21.25 -4.54 -12.07
C CYS A 15 -20.57 -4.56 -10.70
N TYR A 16 -19.23 -4.58 -10.70
CA TYR A 16 -18.43 -4.59 -9.48
C TYR A 16 -17.50 -3.39 -9.49
N GLY A 17 -17.78 -2.41 -8.63
CA GLY A 17 -16.96 -1.22 -8.46
C GLY A 17 -16.51 -1.09 -7.02
N ILE A 18 -15.19 -1.09 -6.81
CA ILE A 18 -14.59 -0.73 -5.52
C ILE A 18 -13.96 0.65 -5.68
N GLY A 19 -14.43 1.62 -4.90
CA GLY A 19 -13.93 2.98 -5.00
C GLY A 19 -12.56 3.09 -4.34
N VAL A 20 -11.47 2.85 -5.08
CA VAL A 20 -10.09 2.80 -4.56
C VAL A 20 -9.76 4.03 -3.69
N SER A 21 -10.08 5.24 -4.16
CA SER A 21 -9.86 6.47 -3.40
C SER A 21 -10.69 6.54 -2.11
N ARG A 22 -11.93 6.02 -2.14
CA ARG A 22 -12.79 5.95 -0.94
C ARG A 22 -12.27 4.91 0.04
N THR A 23 -11.75 3.80 -0.45
CA THR A 23 -11.11 2.77 0.39
C THR A 23 -9.90 3.36 1.12
N LEU A 24 -9.07 4.16 0.44
CA LEU A 24 -7.93 4.83 1.08
C LEU A 24 -8.37 5.78 2.20
N ALA A 25 -9.39 6.60 1.95
CA ALA A 25 -9.94 7.49 2.98
C ALA A 25 -10.51 6.70 4.17
N ALA A 26 -11.25 5.62 3.90
CA ALA A 26 -11.78 4.75 4.94
C ALA A 26 -10.68 4.10 5.79
N ILE A 27 -9.55 3.71 5.18
CA ILE A 27 -8.39 3.20 5.92
C ILE A 27 -7.89 4.27 6.89
N VAL A 28 -7.72 5.51 6.44
CA VAL A 28 -7.25 6.59 7.31
C VAL A 28 -8.25 6.86 8.45
N GLU A 29 -9.54 6.89 8.16
CA GLU A 29 -10.59 7.08 9.19
C GLU A 29 -10.63 5.96 10.22
N GLN A 30 -10.36 4.71 9.82
CA GLN A 30 -10.34 3.56 10.74
C GLN A 30 -9.01 3.39 11.48
N PHE A 31 -7.90 3.82 10.87
CA PHE A 31 -6.54 3.61 11.37
C PHE A 31 -5.79 4.95 11.51
N ASN A 32 -6.25 5.80 12.43
CA ASN A 32 -5.54 7.01 12.83
C ASN A 32 -5.33 7.05 14.34
N ASP A 33 -4.35 7.85 14.75
CA ASP A 33 -4.13 8.23 16.14
C ASP A 33 -4.01 9.76 16.25
N GLU A 34 -3.70 10.25 17.45
CA GLU A 34 -3.53 11.68 17.72
C GLU A 34 -2.40 12.33 16.90
N LYS A 35 -1.50 11.54 16.30
CA LYS A 35 -0.34 11.99 15.52
C LYS A 35 -0.55 11.87 14.01
N GLY A 36 -1.64 11.25 13.56
CA GLY A 36 -2.06 11.22 12.16
C GLY A 36 -2.36 9.82 11.65
N ILE A 37 -1.89 9.53 10.43
CA ILE A 37 -2.21 8.28 9.72
C ILE A 37 -1.37 7.13 10.27
N VAL A 38 -2.04 6.03 10.63
CA VAL A 38 -1.40 4.76 10.99
C VAL A 38 -1.67 3.75 9.88
N TRP A 39 -0.69 3.49 9.03
CA TRP A 39 -0.87 2.54 7.94
C TRP A 39 -0.92 1.09 8.44
N PRO A 40 -1.89 0.28 7.98
CA PRO A 40 -1.79 -1.17 8.08
C PRO A 40 -0.56 -1.66 7.33
N LYS A 41 0.13 -2.69 7.86
CA LYS A 41 1.41 -3.18 7.31
C LYS A 41 1.37 -3.49 5.81
N ASN A 42 0.27 -4.05 5.32
CA ASN A 42 0.10 -4.44 3.92
C ASN A 42 -0.25 -3.27 2.97
N LEU A 43 -0.48 -2.07 3.50
CA LEU A 43 -0.91 -0.89 2.75
C LEU A 43 0.02 0.31 2.96
N ALA A 44 0.99 0.19 3.85
CA ALA A 44 2.02 1.20 4.06
C ALA A 44 2.79 1.41 2.75
N PRO A 45 3.12 2.67 2.38
CA PRO A 45 3.91 2.95 1.18
C PRO A 45 5.31 2.33 1.22
N PHE A 46 5.89 2.26 2.42
CA PHE A 46 7.20 1.68 2.75
C PHE A 46 7.08 0.99 4.11
N ASP A 47 7.85 -0.07 4.33
CA ASP A 47 7.93 -0.79 5.61
C ASP A 47 8.74 0.01 6.63
N VAL A 48 9.85 0.63 6.20
CA VAL A 48 10.79 1.33 7.09
C VAL A 48 11.33 2.60 6.42
N HIS A 49 11.40 3.69 7.18
CA HIS A 49 12.07 4.93 6.74
C HIS A 49 13.34 5.15 7.58
N VAL A 50 14.51 5.04 6.96
CA VAL A 50 15.80 5.29 7.59
C VAL A 50 16.14 6.78 7.49
N ILE A 51 16.35 7.43 8.65
CA ILE A 51 16.64 8.87 8.72
C ILE A 51 18.01 9.10 9.36
N THR A 52 18.94 9.68 8.58
CA THR A 52 20.26 10.10 9.08
C THR A 52 20.13 11.42 9.83
N VAL A 53 20.48 11.43 11.13
CA VAL A 53 20.32 12.62 11.99
C VAL A 53 21.27 13.75 11.58
N ASN A 54 22.52 13.44 11.26
CA ASN A 54 23.50 14.41 10.78
C ASN A 54 24.13 13.96 9.45
N THR A 55 23.67 14.57 8.36
CA THR A 55 24.16 14.29 7.00
C THR A 55 25.58 14.83 6.72
N LYS A 56 26.16 15.60 7.64
CA LYS A 56 27.56 16.08 7.55
C LYS A 56 28.55 15.14 8.23
N ASN A 57 28.07 14.12 8.92
CA ASN A 57 28.93 13.10 9.51
C ASN A 57 28.94 11.89 8.58
N ASP A 58 30.08 11.67 7.91
CA ASP A 58 30.25 10.60 6.94
C ASP A 58 30.05 9.21 7.54
N GLU A 59 30.43 8.99 8.81
CA GLU A 59 30.20 7.71 9.50
C GLU A 59 28.70 7.43 9.67
N GLN A 60 27.90 8.46 10.00
CA GLN A 60 26.45 8.30 10.12
C GLN A 60 25.77 8.05 8.78
N VAL A 61 26.23 8.74 7.73
CA VAL A 61 25.71 8.54 6.37
C VAL A 61 26.01 7.12 5.90
N GLN A 62 27.26 6.66 6.06
CA GLN A 62 27.64 5.31 5.67
C GLN A 62 26.85 4.24 6.44
N LEU A 63 26.69 4.42 7.75
CA LEU A 63 25.92 3.49 8.57
C LEU A 63 24.44 3.44 8.14
N ALA A 64 23.83 4.58 7.83
CA ALA A 64 22.44 4.63 7.36
C ALA A 64 22.26 3.90 6.02
N GLU A 65 23.19 4.05 5.08
CA GLU A 65 23.20 3.33 3.80
C GLU A 65 23.39 1.82 4.01
N ASP A 66 24.25 1.41 4.93
CA ASP A 66 24.47 -0.01 5.23
C ASP A 66 23.23 -0.65 5.88
N ILE A 67 22.55 0.08 6.79
CA ILE A 67 21.27 -0.35 7.36
C ILE A 67 20.20 -0.44 6.28
N TYR A 68 20.09 0.55 5.40
CA TYR A 68 19.13 0.54 4.30
C TYR A 68 19.33 -0.69 3.40
N LYS A 69 20.57 -0.99 3.00
CA LYS A 69 20.89 -2.18 2.20
C LYS A 69 20.52 -3.46 2.93
N MET A 70 20.88 -3.57 4.21
CA MET A 70 20.58 -4.74 5.02
C MET A 70 19.08 -4.97 5.16
N LEU A 71 18.28 -3.93 5.38
CA LEU A 71 16.81 -4.04 5.43
C LEU A 71 16.25 -4.50 4.08
N LYS A 72 16.75 -3.92 2.98
CA LYS A 72 16.34 -4.28 1.62
C LYS A 72 16.66 -5.72 1.26
N GLU A 73 17.84 -6.21 1.64
CA GLU A 73 18.25 -7.61 1.46
C GLU A 73 17.36 -8.58 2.26
N ASN A 74 16.79 -8.12 3.38
CA ASN A 74 15.82 -8.88 4.17
C ASN A 74 14.36 -8.71 3.71
N GLY A 75 14.13 -8.07 2.56
CA GLY A 75 12.81 -7.90 1.96
C GLY A 75 11.92 -6.87 2.68
N GLN A 76 12.53 -5.89 3.35
CA GLN A 76 11.85 -4.67 3.79
C GLN A 76 12.18 -3.55 2.80
N ASP A 77 11.16 -2.89 2.25
CA ASP A 77 11.36 -1.74 1.34
C ASP A 77 11.07 -0.40 2.04
#